data_AF-A0A3D0VYG6-F1
#
_entry.id   AF-A0A3D0VYG6-F1
#
_cell.length_a   1.000
_cell.length_b   1.000
_cell.length_c   1.000
_cell.angle_alpha   90.00
_cell.angle_beta   90.00
_cell.angle_gamma   90.00
#
_symmetry.space_group_name_H-M   'P 1'
#
loop_
_entity.id
_entity.type
_entity.pdbx_description
1 polymer ?
#
loop_
_entity_poly.entity_id
_entity_poly.type
_entity_poly.pdbx_seq_one_letter_code
_entity_poly.pdbx_strand_id
1 'polypeptide(L)'
;MKKIIALTLALLMLAGCGATTVKTGLGAITTGSASDASDDADGKFQANVTICAATFDANGKILGVSFDAIQPKVTYGTDGKVVTVSEQQKTKKELGDEYGMRSSSDIGKEFGEQMVALEDYLKGKTAADAVATPTKQRDEHHTRVPDVADLESSCTIDIGSFLDCLQKAYDNAR
;
A
#
# COMPACT_ATOMS: atom_id res chain seq x y z
N MET A 1 16.94 -69.51 -6.88
CA MET A 1 16.40 -68.70 -8.00
C MET A 1 14.98 -68.29 -7.57
N LYS A 2 14.56 -67.04 -7.33
CA LYS A 2 14.93 -65.69 -7.78
C LYS A 2 14.60 -64.72 -6.61
N LYS A 3 15.58 -63.91 -6.16
CA LYS A 3 15.66 -62.43 -6.28
C LYS A 3 14.65 -61.66 -5.39
N ILE A 4 15.07 -61.20 -4.20
CA ILE A 4 15.72 -59.91 -3.88
C ILE A 4 14.72 -58.75 -3.75
N ILE A 5 14.71 -58.22 -2.53
CA ILE A 5 14.11 -56.99 -2.01
C ILE A 5 14.52 -55.78 -2.87
N ALA A 6 13.57 -54.94 -3.26
CA ALA A 6 13.81 -53.60 -3.81
C ALA A 6 12.89 -52.63 -3.05
N LEU A 7 13.36 -52.06 -1.93
CA LEU A 7 14.12 -50.81 -1.83
C LEU A 7 13.30 -49.60 -2.33
N THR A 8 12.71 -48.94 -1.35
CA THR A 8 12.11 -47.60 -1.35
C THR A 8 12.87 -46.60 -2.22
N LEU A 9 12.21 -46.10 -3.27
CA LEU A 9 12.65 -44.92 -4.00
C LEU A 9 12.13 -43.68 -3.25
N ALA A 10 12.89 -43.26 -2.24
CA ALA A 10 12.78 -41.91 -1.70
C ALA A 10 13.24 -40.94 -2.81
N LEU A 11 12.27 -40.29 -3.46
CA LEU A 11 12.52 -39.20 -4.38
C LEU A 11 12.99 -38.00 -3.54
N LEU A 12 14.29 -37.94 -3.23
CA LEU A 12 14.93 -36.71 -2.82
C LEU A 12 14.79 -35.75 -4.00
N MET A 13 13.82 -34.84 -3.91
CA MET A 13 13.82 -33.65 -4.75
C MET A 13 15.08 -32.87 -4.38
N LEU A 14 16.10 -32.99 -5.23
CA LEU A 14 17.17 -32.00 -5.31
C LEU A 14 16.47 -30.66 -5.53
N ALA A 15 16.30 -29.90 -4.45
CA ALA A 15 16.01 -28.48 -4.52
C ALA A 15 17.18 -27.86 -5.29
N GLY A 16 16.97 -27.70 -6.59
CA GLY A 16 17.91 -27.00 -7.45
C GLY A 16 18.13 -25.62 -6.86
N CYS A 17 19.38 -25.29 -6.61
CA CYS A 17 19.85 -23.93 -6.47
C CYS A 17 19.70 -23.25 -7.85
N GLY A 18 18.46 -23.07 -8.29
CA GLY A 18 18.10 -22.21 -9.40
C GLY A 18 17.98 -20.80 -8.84
N ALA A 19 18.59 -19.83 -9.51
CA ALA A 19 18.42 -18.43 -9.15
C ALA A 19 16.91 -18.14 -9.03
N THR A 20 16.46 -17.79 -7.83
CA THR A 20 15.06 -17.41 -7.60
C THR A 20 14.78 -16.22 -8.51
N THR A 21 13.92 -16.42 -9.50
CA THR A 21 13.45 -15.30 -10.33
C THR A 21 12.64 -14.39 -9.43
N VAL A 22 13.10 -13.15 -9.33
CA VAL A 22 12.45 -12.09 -8.55
C VAL A 22 12.00 -11.03 -9.54
N LYS A 23 10.75 -10.58 -9.39
CA LYS A 23 10.21 -9.46 -10.17
C LYS A 23 9.94 -8.28 -9.26
N THR A 24 10.22 -7.07 -9.72
CA THR A 24 9.89 -5.85 -8.98
C THR A 24 8.96 -4.99 -9.81
N GLY A 25 8.05 -4.28 -9.15
CA GLY A 25 7.09 -3.42 -9.81
C GLY A 25 6.69 -2.22 -8.97
N LEU A 26 6.24 -1.20 -9.69
CA LEU A 26 5.76 0.06 -9.13
C LEU A 26 4.29 0.27 -9.50
N GLY A 27 3.52 0.73 -8.53
CA GLY A 27 2.14 1.15 -8.69
C GLY A 27 1.96 2.59 -8.23
N ALA A 28 1.01 3.28 -8.85
CA ALA A 28 0.51 4.57 -8.38
C ALA A 28 -1.00 4.71 -8.61
N ILE A 29 -1.71 5.24 -7.63
CA ILE A 29 -3.11 5.66 -7.72
C ILE A 29 -3.17 7.15 -7.38
N THR A 30 -3.82 7.93 -8.24
CA THR A 30 -4.01 9.37 -8.01
C THR A 30 -5.50 9.66 -7.91
N THR A 31 -5.90 10.30 -6.82
CA THR A 31 -7.23 10.88 -6.63
C THR A 31 -7.09 12.36 -6.32
N GLY A 32 -8.19 13.11 -6.31
CA GLY A 32 -8.17 14.53 -5.96
C GLY A 32 -9.47 14.99 -5.34
N SER A 33 -9.37 16.04 -4.54
CA SER A 33 -10.50 16.75 -3.94
C SER A 33 -10.33 18.25 -4.13
N ALA A 34 -11.41 18.94 -4.44
CA ALA A 34 -11.41 20.38 -4.67
C ALA A 34 -12.48 21.09 -3.82
N SER A 35 -12.24 22.36 -3.53
CA SER A 35 -13.24 23.30 -3.03
C SER A 35 -13.12 24.62 -3.78
N ASP A 36 -14.25 25.23 -4.13
CA ASP A 36 -14.28 26.49 -4.87
C ASP A 36 -13.72 27.66 -4.05
N ALA A 37 -13.20 28.66 -4.75
CA ALA A 37 -12.83 29.94 -4.16
C ALA A 37 -14.07 30.81 -3.94
N SER A 38 -14.04 31.63 -2.89
CA SER A 38 -15.03 32.66 -2.61
C SER A 38 -14.35 33.97 -2.22
N ASP A 39 -15.14 35.02 -2.03
CA ASP A 39 -14.63 36.31 -1.55
C ASP A 39 -14.04 36.21 -0.13
N ASP A 40 -14.42 35.18 0.63
CA ASP A 40 -14.00 34.97 2.03
C ASP A 40 -12.88 33.92 2.18
N ALA A 41 -12.60 33.12 1.14
CA ALA A 41 -11.61 32.05 1.21
C ALA A 41 -11.06 31.63 -0.17
N ASP A 42 -9.76 31.35 -0.22
CA ASP A 42 -9.15 30.69 -1.37
C ASP A 42 -9.77 29.31 -1.62
N GLY A 43 -9.96 29.00 -2.90
CA GLY A 43 -10.25 27.65 -3.36
C GLY A 43 -9.03 26.75 -3.16
N LYS A 44 -9.28 25.44 -3.10
CA LYS A 44 -8.24 24.44 -2.80
C LYS A 44 -8.35 23.28 -3.75
N PHE A 45 -7.22 22.75 -4.16
CA PHE A 45 -7.13 21.44 -4.78
C PHE A 45 -6.04 20.64 -4.08
N GLN A 46 -6.36 19.42 -3.69
CA GLN A 46 -5.43 18.46 -3.13
C GLN A 46 -5.44 17.22 -4.03
N ALA A 47 -4.27 16.82 -4.52
CA ALA A 47 -4.09 15.49 -5.05
C ALA A 47 -3.74 14.54 -3.91
N ASN A 48 -4.17 13.29 -3.98
CA ASN A 48 -3.65 12.19 -3.16
C ASN A 48 -2.99 11.20 -4.11
N VAL A 49 -1.68 11.03 -3.99
CA VAL A 49 -0.93 10.06 -4.78
C VAL A 49 -0.48 8.94 -3.84
N THR A 50 -1.13 7.78 -3.94
CA THR A 50 -0.75 6.55 -3.26
C THR A 50 0.24 5.77 -4.11
N ILE A 51 1.35 5.34 -3.53
CA ILE A 51 2.48 4.72 -4.22
C ILE A 51 2.74 3.33 -3.59
N CYS A 52 3.08 2.36 -4.43
CA CYS A 52 3.46 1.01 -4.02
C CYS A 52 4.73 0.61 -4.76
N ALA A 53 5.73 0.13 -4.03
CA ALA A 53 6.84 -0.64 -4.58
C ALA A 53 6.78 -2.06 -4.03
N ALA A 54 6.76 -3.06 -4.89
CA ALA A 54 6.62 -4.45 -4.48
C ALA A 54 7.59 -5.38 -5.23
N THR A 55 8.03 -6.41 -4.52
CA THR A 55 8.93 -7.46 -5.00
C THR A 55 8.24 -8.79 -4.84
N PHE A 56 8.27 -9.60 -5.89
CA PHE A 56 7.56 -10.88 -5.99
C PHE A 56 8.50 -12.03 -6.31
N ASP A 57 8.21 -13.22 -5.79
CA ASP A 57 8.88 -14.46 -6.21
C ASP A 57 8.32 -14.99 -7.56
N ALA A 58 8.87 -16.09 -8.04
CA ALA A 58 8.46 -16.72 -9.29
C ALA A 58 6.99 -17.19 -9.31
N ASN A 59 6.36 -17.34 -8.14
CA ASN A 59 4.95 -17.74 -7.97
C ASN A 59 4.04 -16.53 -7.70
N GLY A 60 4.56 -15.30 -7.76
CA GLY A 60 3.80 -14.10 -7.45
C GLY A 60 3.53 -13.87 -5.96
N LYS A 61 4.29 -14.52 -5.07
CA LYS A 61 4.25 -14.22 -3.63
C LYS A 61 5.05 -12.96 -3.32
N ILE A 62 4.53 -12.14 -2.44
CA ILE A 62 5.15 -10.89 -2.00
C ILE A 62 6.36 -11.21 -1.13
N LEU A 63 7.55 -10.91 -1.63
CA LEU A 63 8.80 -10.95 -0.86
C LEU A 63 8.99 -9.68 -0.04
N GLY A 64 8.52 -8.55 -0.56
CA GLY A 64 8.49 -7.27 0.13
C GLY A 64 7.55 -6.30 -0.57
N VAL A 65 6.93 -5.42 0.20
CA VAL A 65 6.09 -4.32 -0.30
C VAL A 65 6.35 -3.10 0.58
N SER A 66 6.36 -1.93 -0.04
CA SER A 66 6.42 -0.64 0.64
C SER A 66 5.37 0.28 0.04
N PHE A 67 4.54 0.83 0.91
CA PHE A 67 3.52 1.81 0.57
C PHE A 67 3.91 3.19 1.07
N ASP A 68 3.47 4.20 0.34
CA ASP A 68 3.52 5.57 0.81
C ASP A 68 2.41 6.40 0.16
N ALA A 69 2.22 7.62 0.63
CA ALA A 69 1.37 8.58 -0.03
C ALA A 69 1.96 9.99 0.05
N ILE A 70 1.70 10.80 -0.96
CA ILE A 70 1.95 12.25 -0.94
C ILE A 70 0.65 12.98 -1.22
N GLN A 71 0.44 14.11 -0.53
CA GLN A 71 -0.79 14.90 -0.62
C GLN A 71 -0.49 16.36 -0.95
N PRO A 72 0.02 16.67 -2.16
CA PRO A 72 0.33 18.04 -2.52
C PRO A 72 -0.95 18.87 -2.65
N LYS A 73 -0.88 20.12 -2.20
CA LYS A 73 -2.01 21.06 -2.21
C LYS A 73 -1.63 22.32 -2.97
N VAL A 74 -2.62 22.87 -3.67
CA VAL A 74 -2.56 24.21 -4.25
C VAL A 74 -3.79 24.99 -3.77
N THR A 75 -3.62 26.28 -3.52
CA THR A 75 -4.75 27.20 -3.31
C THR A 75 -4.85 28.17 -4.47
N TYR A 76 -6.05 28.64 -4.77
CA TYR A 76 -6.32 29.53 -5.88
C TYR A 76 -7.39 30.57 -5.54
N GLY A 77 -7.27 31.75 -6.13
CA GLY A 77 -8.22 32.85 -5.95
C GLY A 77 -9.46 32.71 -6.84
N THR A 78 -10.43 33.60 -6.66
CA THR A 78 -11.66 33.68 -7.48
C THR A 78 -11.38 34.00 -8.96
N ASP A 79 -10.20 34.55 -9.27
CA ASP A 79 -9.72 34.76 -10.64
C ASP A 79 -9.01 33.53 -11.25
N GLY A 80 -8.99 32.40 -10.52
CA GLY A 80 -8.37 31.14 -10.93
C GLY A 80 -6.84 31.12 -10.85
N LYS A 81 -6.20 32.18 -10.32
CA LYS A 81 -4.74 32.20 -10.17
C LYS A 81 -4.30 31.45 -8.93
N VAL A 82 -3.17 30.75 -9.04
CA VAL A 82 -2.51 30.09 -7.90
C VAL A 82 -2.10 31.14 -6.88
N VAL A 83 -2.51 30.93 -5.63
CA VAL A 83 -2.12 31.77 -4.48
C VAL A 83 -0.97 31.08 -3.73
N THR A 84 -1.13 29.81 -3.37
CA THR A 84 -0.10 29.02 -2.69
C THR A 84 0.04 27.62 -3.26
N VAL A 85 1.22 27.02 -3.04
CA VAL A 85 1.50 25.60 -3.29
C VAL A 85 2.16 25.01 -2.05
N SER A 86 2.02 23.71 -1.81
CA SER A 86 2.71 23.04 -0.69
C SER A 86 4.23 23.27 -0.75
N GLU A 87 4.78 23.84 0.32
CA GLU A 87 6.20 24.21 0.40
C GLU A 87 7.13 22.99 0.46
N GLN A 88 6.67 21.90 1.09
CA GLN A 88 7.38 20.62 1.16
C GLN A 88 6.60 19.54 0.43
N GLN A 89 7.22 18.95 -0.59
CA GLN A 89 6.68 17.83 -1.36
C GLN A 89 7.19 16.50 -0.76
N LYS A 90 7.01 16.35 0.55
CA LYS A 90 7.40 15.13 1.28
C LYS A 90 6.26 14.12 1.27
N THR A 91 6.59 12.83 1.20
CA THR A 91 5.62 11.77 1.46
C THR A 91 5.24 11.72 2.94
N LYS A 92 4.17 10.99 3.26
CA LYS A 92 3.74 10.81 4.65
C LYS A 92 4.77 10.07 5.50
N LYS A 93 5.49 9.10 4.93
CA LYS A 93 6.60 8.46 5.66
C LYS A 93 7.80 9.40 5.84
N GLU A 94 8.10 10.25 4.87
CA GLU A 94 9.17 11.27 5.00
C GLU A 94 8.82 12.36 6.03
N LEU A 95 7.54 12.70 6.17
CA LEU A 95 7.05 13.59 7.23
C LEU A 95 7.13 12.93 8.61
N GLY A 96 6.92 11.61 8.71
CA GLY A 96 6.94 10.89 9.99
C GLY A 96 5.94 11.51 10.98
N ASP A 97 6.39 11.82 12.20
CA ASP A 97 5.54 12.46 13.22
C ASP A 97 5.08 13.87 12.83
N GLU A 98 5.78 14.57 11.90
CA GLU A 98 5.33 15.89 11.40
C GLU A 98 4.01 15.79 10.63
N TYR A 99 3.64 14.60 10.14
CA TYR A 99 2.35 14.37 9.49
C TYR A 99 1.18 14.47 10.49
N GLY A 100 1.41 14.10 11.75
CA GLY A 100 0.49 14.33 12.87
C GLY A 100 -0.69 13.36 12.97
N MET A 101 -0.67 12.21 12.29
CA MET A 101 -1.77 11.23 12.33
C MET A 101 -1.99 10.66 13.73
N ARG A 102 -0.97 10.60 14.60
CA ARG A 102 -1.12 10.08 15.98
C ARG A 102 -2.28 10.72 16.73
N SER A 103 -2.46 12.04 16.55
CA SER A 103 -3.53 12.80 17.20
C SER A 103 -4.94 12.44 16.73
N SER A 104 -5.06 11.92 15.50
CA SER A 104 -6.31 11.54 14.84
C SER A 104 -6.53 10.02 14.77
N SER A 105 -5.54 9.24 15.18
CA SER A 105 -5.55 7.78 15.10
C SER A 105 -6.05 7.20 16.42
N ASP A 106 -7.17 6.47 16.38
CA ASP A 106 -7.74 5.82 17.56
C ASP A 106 -6.79 4.81 18.22
N ILE A 107 -5.79 4.33 17.47
CA ILE A 107 -4.74 3.41 17.94
C ILE A 107 -3.42 4.12 18.29
N GLY A 108 -3.38 5.45 18.24
CA GLY A 108 -2.21 6.27 18.60
C GLY A 108 -0.99 6.09 17.68
N LYS A 109 -1.19 5.49 16.50
CA LYS A 109 -0.11 5.21 15.53
C LYS A 109 -0.04 6.25 14.43
N GLU A 110 1.19 6.59 14.05
CA GLU A 110 1.47 7.37 12.85
C GLU A 110 1.18 6.60 11.57
N PHE A 111 1.05 7.32 10.45
CA PHE A 111 0.83 6.73 9.13
C PHE A 111 1.86 5.63 8.80
N GLY A 112 3.15 5.91 9.00
CA GLY A 112 4.23 4.98 8.68
C GLY A 112 4.13 3.67 9.47
N GLU A 113 3.75 3.74 10.75
CA GLU A 113 3.59 2.56 11.60
C GLU A 113 2.41 1.68 11.14
N GLN A 114 1.32 2.30 10.68
CA GLN A 114 0.17 1.59 10.13
C GLN A 114 0.49 0.96 8.77
N MET A 115 1.31 1.63 7.94
CA MET A 115 1.80 1.05 6.69
C MET A 115 2.71 -0.14 6.91
N VAL A 116 3.62 -0.10 7.89
CA VAL A 116 4.45 -1.27 8.24
C VAL A 116 3.57 -2.45 8.64
N ALA A 117 2.53 -2.23 9.44
CA ALA A 117 1.59 -3.30 9.82
C ALA A 117 0.88 -3.92 8.60
N LEU A 118 0.43 -3.10 7.65
CA LEU A 118 -0.14 -3.59 6.39
C LEU A 118 0.89 -4.35 5.55
N GLU A 119 2.10 -3.80 5.40
CA GLU A 119 3.19 -4.41 4.62
C GLU A 119 3.59 -5.79 5.16
N ASP A 120 3.73 -5.90 6.48
CA ASP A 120 4.04 -7.16 7.15
C ASP A 120 2.89 -8.17 7.03
N TYR A 121 1.64 -7.71 7.13
CA TYR A 121 0.46 -8.56 6.93
C TYR A 121 0.42 -9.17 5.51
N LEU A 122 0.86 -8.43 4.49
CA LEU A 122 0.80 -8.88 3.10
C LEU A 122 1.98 -9.77 2.69
N LYS A 123 3.10 -9.72 3.42
CA LYS A 123 4.30 -10.49 3.11
C LYS A 123 4.02 -12.00 3.07
N GLY A 124 4.50 -12.67 2.03
CA GLY A 124 4.32 -14.11 1.80
C GLY A 124 2.98 -14.52 1.17
N LYS A 125 1.98 -13.63 1.12
CA LYS A 125 0.73 -13.83 0.36
C LYS A 125 1.00 -13.74 -1.14
N THR A 126 0.15 -14.37 -1.95
CA THR A 126 0.13 -14.08 -3.39
C THR A 126 -0.44 -12.68 -3.62
N ALA A 127 -0.10 -12.04 -4.74
CA ALA A 127 -0.69 -10.74 -5.09
C ALA A 127 -2.23 -10.78 -5.10
N ALA A 128 -2.82 -11.87 -5.61
CA ALA A 128 -4.28 -12.05 -5.62
C ALA A 128 -4.87 -12.11 -4.21
N ASP A 129 -4.30 -12.91 -3.31
CA ASP A 129 -4.77 -13.01 -1.92
C ASP A 129 -4.59 -11.68 -1.16
N ALA A 130 -3.50 -10.96 -1.46
CA ALA A 130 -3.17 -9.68 -0.85
C ALA A 130 -4.19 -8.61 -1.26
N VAL A 131 -4.50 -8.47 -2.54
CA VAL A 131 -5.50 -7.52 -3.06
C VAL A 131 -6.91 -7.86 -2.57
N ALA A 132 -7.19 -9.14 -2.31
CA ALA A 132 -8.45 -9.61 -1.74
C ALA A 132 -8.54 -9.50 -0.20
N THR A 133 -7.64 -8.75 0.45
CA THR A 133 -7.70 -8.51 1.90
C THR A 133 -9.09 -7.99 2.29
N PRO A 134 -9.79 -8.63 3.24
CA PRO A 134 -11.12 -8.20 3.66
C PRO A 134 -11.13 -6.75 4.17
N THR A 135 -12.14 -6.00 3.73
CA THR A 135 -12.35 -4.62 4.15
C THR A 135 -13.81 -4.35 4.44
N LYS A 136 -14.07 -3.35 5.28
CA LYS A 136 -15.41 -2.84 5.56
C LYS A 136 -15.46 -1.32 5.46
N GLN A 137 -16.68 -0.80 5.35
CA GLN A 137 -16.95 0.61 5.49
C GLN A 137 -17.08 0.97 6.97
N ARG A 138 -16.31 1.95 7.42
CA ARG A 138 -16.43 2.56 8.75
C ARG A 138 -17.30 3.82 8.69
N ASP A 139 -17.06 4.67 7.70
CA ASP A 139 -17.75 5.94 7.48
C ASP A 139 -17.74 6.32 5.98
N GLU A 140 -18.34 7.45 5.61
CA GLU A 140 -18.47 7.90 4.21
C GLU A 140 -17.11 8.15 3.52
N HIS A 141 -16.07 8.45 4.30
CA HIS A 141 -14.72 8.72 3.79
C HIS A 141 -13.76 7.53 3.93
N HIS A 142 -14.15 6.51 4.70
CA HIS A 142 -13.36 5.32 4.98
C HIS A 142 -14.18 4.07 4.65
N THR A 143 -14.21 3.76 3.36
CA THR A 143 -15.09 2.72 2.80
C THR A 143 -14.41 1.35 2.73
N ARG A 144 -13.08 1.31 2.82
CA ARG A 144 -12.26 0.10 2.76
C ARG A 144 -11.21 0.07 3.86
N VAL A 145 -11.63 0.21 5.13
CA VAL A 145 -10.75 -0.07 6.28
C VAL A 145 -10.60 -1.58 6.45
N PRO A 146 -9.50 -2.08 7.06
CA PRO A 146 -9.33 -3.51 7.32
C PRO A 146 -10.52 -4.13 8.05
N ASP A 147 -10.92 -5.34 7.65
CA ASP A 147 -11.89 -6.18 8.37
C ASP A 147 -11.22 -7.52 8.76
N VAL A 148 -10.05 -7.39 9.39
CA VAL A 148 -9.22 -8.51 9.84
C VAL A 148 -8.70 -8.15 11.23
N ALA A 149 -9.11 -8.89 12.25
CA ALA A 149 -8.88 -8.53 13.66
C ALA A 149 -7.42 -8.15 13.99
N ASP A 150 -6.44 -8.91 13.49
CA ASP A 150 -5.03 -8.64 13.74
C ASP A 150 -4.56 -7.32 13.08
N LEU A 151 -5.12 -6.99 11.90
CA LEU A 151 -4.79 -5.78 11.17
C LEU A 151 -5.53 -4.55 11.72
N GLU A 152 -6.78 -4.69 12.17
CA GLU A 152 -7.56 -3.59 12.76
C GLU A 152 -6.91 -3.00 14.01
N SER A 153 -6.23 -3.83 14.80
CA SER A 153 -5.48 -3.37 15.98
C SER A 153 -4.22 -2.55 15.63
N SER A 154 -3.82 -2.55 14.35
CA SER A 154 -2.53 -2.02 13.92
C SER A 154 -2.57 -1.11 12.69
N CYS A 155 -3.69 -1.08 11.96
CA CYS A 155 -3.96 -0.24 10.81
C CYS A 155 -5.47 0.04 10.76
N THR A 156 -5.86 1.30 10.96
CA THR A 156 -7.27 1.74 10.97
C THR A 156 -7.61 2.67 9.82
N ILE A 157 -6.65 2.96 8.94
CA ILE A 157 -6.88 3.80 7.76
C ILE A 157 -7.54 3.02 6.62
N ASP A 158 -8.10 3.74 5.65
CA ASP A 158 -8.59 3.13 4.41
C ASP A 158 -7.41 2.53 3.63
N ILE A 159 -7.45 1.21 3.39
CA ILE A 159 -6.39 0.48 2.69
C ILE A 159 -6.69 0.28 1.20
N GLY A 160 -7.84 0.73 0.71
CA GLY A 160 -8.32 0.37 -0.62
C GLY A 160 -7.39 0.83 -1.75
N SER A 161 -6.98 2.09 -1.72
CA SER A 161 -6.02 2.62 -2.71
C SER A 161 -4.66 1.94 -2.63
N PHE A 162 -4.24 1.43 -1.47
CA PHE A 162 -2.97 0.70 -1.33
C PHE A 162 -3.05 -0.69 -1.96
N LEU A 163 -4.17 -1.40 -1.77
CA LEU A 163 -4.43 -2.68 -2.44
C LEU A 163 -4.52 -2.52 -3.95
N ASP A 164 -5.21 -1.49 -4.44
CA ASP A 164 -5.31 -1.21 -5.89
C ASP A 164 -3.94 -0.83 -6.47
N CYS A 165 -3.12 -0.14 -5.68
CA CYS A 165 -1.75 0.22 -6.04
C CYS A 165 -0.82 -1.00 -6.08
N LEU A 166 -1.00 -1.96 -5.17
CA LEU A 166 -0.31 -3.26 -5.19
C LEU A 166 -0.65 -4.07 -6.44
N GLN A 167 -1.92 -4.08 -6.86
CA GLN A 167 -2.31 -4.74 -8.12
C GLN A 167 -1.55 -4.14 -9.30
N LYS A 168 -1.51 -2.80 -9.40
CA LYS A 168 -0.71 -2.13 -10.46
C LYS A 168 0.77 -2.47 -10.39
N ALA A 169 1.34 -2.52 -9.18
CA ALA A 169 2.73 -2.92 -8.99
C ALA A 169 2.98 -4.34 -9.49
N TYR A 170 2.05 -5.28 -9.23
CA TYR A 170 2.13 -6.64 -9.72
C TYR A 170 2.05 -6.72 -11.26
N ASP A 171 1.11 -6.00 -11.88
CA ASP A 171 0.93 -5.99 -13.34
C ASP A 171 2.15 -5.37 -14.06
N ASN A 172 2.78 -4.37 -13.42
CA ASN A 172 3.98 -3.71 -13.90
C ASN A 172 5.27 -4.47 -13.57
N ALA A 173 5.21 -5.57 -12.81
CA ALA A 173 6.40 -6.25 -12.35
C ALA A 173 7.20 -6.86 -13.51
N ARG A 174 8.51 -6.65 -13.52
CA ARG A 174 9.43 -7.18 -14.55
C ARG A 174 10.58 -7.94 -13.92
#